data_AF-A0A2G6HZM7-F1
#
_entry.id   AF-A0A2G6HZM7-F1
#
_cell.length_a   1.000
_cell.length_b   1.000
_cell.length_c   1.000
_cell.angle_alpha   90.00
_cell.angle_beta   90.00
_cell.angle_gamma   90.00
#
_symmetry.space_group_name_H-M   'P 1'
#
loop_
_entity.id
_entity.type
_entity.pdbx_description
1 polymer ?
#
loop_
_entity_poly.entity_id
_entity_poly.type
_entity_poly.pdbx_seq_one_letter_code
_entity_poly.pdbx_strand_id
1 'polypeptide(L)'
;MAAALAPQKDTDGPVTLTEAACSVSCFMKLVHLGVPFPTDRYGQFAGYKTDHDPRMRATSAGPLTSKYMTELLEKKVLKKGVPVLDDHTVVEVAVVNNRIEGLIAVHRGKPVYLKSRKIIWCTGGPAGIYKNSVYPESQRGMSGILLKAGVPGVNLQYWQYGIASVSFRWNLSGTYQQVLPRYVSVDSEGREREFLFEGAAEPKDILMCVFLKGYQWPFDSAKMNGSSLIDILVHEETQKGRRVYLDYRRNPSGLTEDFSSLSGEAYQYLKNSGALFGTPIERLEHMNPQAVQLYKDHGIDLHKEMLEIRVCAQNHNGGLLVDENWQSPIQGLYIAGEAAGTFGAYRPGGSALNSAQVGSMRAAQHILRNPEKPPELPAPEEQKILRRFAPPAGRPVEEFFTVYDQLVCQAAVLNAMIKAASLSGSAGGSAAVSRGAVLPQTGNISFRLTTIWKDNSAQTQKTEARAVPDEPVWFENVWAEFRKERL
;
A
#
# COMPACT_ATOMS: atom_id res chain seq x y z
N MET A 1 0.63 -18.38 9.88
CA MET A 1 0.74 -16.99 9.38
C MET A 1 1.17 -16.95 7.92
N ALA A 2 2.23 -17.66 7.51
CA ALA A 2 2.67 -17.75 6.10
C ALA A 2 1.55 -18.17 5.14
N ALA A 3 0.79 -19.22 5.46
CA ALA A 3 -0.37 -19.65 4.65
C ALA A 3 -1.48 -18.59 4.50
N ALA A 4 -1.57 -17.61 5.41
CA ALA A 4 -2.52 -16.50 5.31
C ALA A 4 -1.96 -15.29 4.54
N LEU A 5 -0.64 -15.23 4.32
CA LEU A 5 0.05 -14.22 3.51
C LEU A 5 0.24 -14.70 2.06
N ALA A 6 0.30 -16.02 1.84
CA ALA A 6 0.36 -16.68 0.54
C ALA A 6 -0.85 -17.62 0.33
N PRO A 7 -2.09 -17.09 0.24
CA PRO A 7 -3.26 -17.94 -0.02
C PRO A 7 -3.26 -18.53 -1.44
N GLN A 8 -2.38 -18.04 -2.32
CA GLN A 8 -2.39 -18.26 -3.76
C GLN A 8 -0.95 -18.50 -4.29
N LYS A 9 -0.83 -19.09 -5.49
CA LYS A 9 0.44 -19.40 -6.18
C LYS A 9 1.08 -18.17 -6.86
N ASP A 10 0.81 -16.97 -6.36
CA ASP A 10 1.23 -15.69 -6.93
C ASP A 10 2.24 -14.94 -6.04
N THR A 11 2.36 -15.32 -4.77
CA THR A 11 3.35 -14.83 -3.79
C THR A 11 4.56 -15.75 -3.65
N ASP A 12 5.75 -15.18 -3.47
CA ASP A 12 6.98 -15.95 -3.25
C ASP A 12 7.03 -16.55 -1.84
N GLY A 13 7.13 -17.88 -1.75
CA GLY A 13 7.02 -18.65 -0.51
C GLY A 13 8.09 -18.32 0.54
N PRO A 14 9.40 -18.33 0.20
CA PRO A 14 10.46 -17.94 1.14
C PRO A 14 10.33 -16.50 1.68
N VAL A 15 9.96 -15.54 0.83
CA VAL A 15 9.67 -14.16 1.27
C VAL A 15 8.52 -14.16 2.26
N THR A 16 7.43 -14.85 1.93
CA THR A 16 6.23 -14.94 2.77
C THR A 16 6.51 -15.59 4.13
N LEU A 17 7.30 -16.66 4.14
CA LEU A 17 7.72 -17.33 5.38
C LEU A 17 8.55 -16.40 6.26
N THR A 18 9.44 -15.62 5.64
CA THR A 18 10.28 -14.65 6.35
C THR A 18 9.44 -13.51 6.94
N GLU A 19 8.46 -12.98 6.20
CA GLU A 19 7.49 -11.99 6.73
C GLU A 19 6.75 -12.52 7.96
N ALA A 20 6.26 -13.76 7.89
CA ALA A 20 5.57 -14.41 8.98
C ALA A 20 6.48 -14.62 10.21
N ALA A 21 7.68 -15.16 9.99
CA ALA A 21 8.62 -15.48 11.07
C ALA A 21 9.13 -14.22 11.79
N CYS A 22 9.33 -13.12 11.06
CA CYS A 22 9.93 -11.90 11.61
C CYS A 22 8.91 -10.89 12.14
N SER A 23 7.62 -11.06 11.85
CA SER A 23 6.58 -10.06 12.17
C SER A 23 6.53 -9.70 13.66
N VAL A 24 6.52 -10.69 14.55
CA VAL A 24 6.45 -10.45 16.01
C VAL A 24 7.67 -9.67 16.50
N SER A 25 8.87 -10.02 16.05
CA SER A 25 10.11 -9.32 16.41
C SER A 25 10.08 -7.85 15.97
N CYS A 26 9.58 -7.58 14.77
CA CYS A 26 9.41 -6.22 14.24
C CYS A 26 8.35 -5.43 15.01
N PHE A 27 7.22 -6.04 15.34
CA PHE A 27 6.18 -5.43 16.17
C PHE A 27 6.72 -5.08 17.57
N MET A 28 7.38 -6.02 18.23
CA MET A 28 7.96 -5.80 19.56
C MET A 28 9.04 -4.72 19.56
N LYS A 29 9.80 -4.56 18.47
CA LYS A 29 10.73 -3.43 18.32
C LYS A 29 10.00 -2.08 18.41
N LEU A 30 8.83 -1.95 17.77
CA LEU A 30 8.01 -0.72 17.83
C LEU A 30 7.45 -0.48 19.23
N VAL A 31 6.98 -1.55 19.90
CA VAL A 31 6.55 -1.51 21.31
C VAL A 31 7.69 -0.96 22.19
N HIS A 32 8.89 -1.51 22.08
CA HIS A 32 10.05 -1.06 22.86
C HIS A 32 10.55 0.34 22.50
N LEU A 33 10.21 0.85 21.30
CA LEU A 33 10.47 2.24 20.93
C LEU A 33 9.46 3.22 21.55
N GLY A 34 8.33 2.72 22.08
CA GLY A 34 7.31 3.51 22.75
C GLY A 34 6.10 3.83 21.89
N VAL A 35 5.85 3.10 20.81
CA VAL A 35 4.59 3.25 20.05
C VAL A 35 3.43 2.83 20.98
N PRO A 36 2.42 3.69 21.20
CA PRO A 36 1.40 3.47 22.23
C PRO A 36 0.29 2.53 21.75
N PHE A 37 0.65 1.29 21.41
CA PHE A 37 -0.33 0.26 21.06
C PHE A 37 -1.22 -0.06 22.27
N PRO A 38 -2.55 -0.15 22.08
CA PRO A 38 -3.48 -0.34 23.19
C PRO A 38 -3.38 -1.75 23.77
N THR A 39 -3.40 -1.81 25.10
CA THR A 39 -3.49 -3.06 25.86
C THR A 39 -4.73 -3.07 26.74
N ASP A 40 -5.25 -4.26 27.03
CA ASP A 40 -6.24 -4.42 28.10
C ASP A 40 -5.62 -4.24 29.50
N ARG A 41 -6.43 -4.40 30.55
CA ARG A 41 -6.00 -4.29 31.95
C ARG A 41 -4.96 -5.34 32.39
N TYR A 42 -4.74 -6.37 31.58
CA TYR A 42 -3.79 -7.45 31.82
C TYR A 42 -2.52 -7.33 30.98
N GLY A 43 -2.42 -6.30 30.13
CA GLY A 43 -1.27 -6.08 29.23
C GLY A 43 -1.38 -6.83 27.90
N GLN A 44 -2.54 -7.39 27.54
CA GLN A 44 -2.74 -8.04 26.25
C GLN A 44 -2.99 -7.00 25.16
N PHE A 45 -2.25 -7.06 24.05
CA PHE A 45 -2.50 -6.19 22.91
C PHE A 45 -3.87 -6.46 22.29
N ALA A 46 -4.63 -5.40 22.06
CA ALA A 46 -5.93 -5.52 21.41
C ALA A 46 -5.76 -5.80 19.90
N GLY A 47 -6.45 -6.83 19.43
CA GLY A 47 -6.52 -7.23 18.03
C GLY A 47 -7.90 -6.98 17.42
N TYR A 48 -7.96 -6.55 16.17
CA TYR A 48 -9.22 -6.34 15.43
C TYR A 48 -9.14 -6.86 13.99
N LYS A 49 -10.30 -7.05 13.35
CA LYS A 49 -10.41 -7.43 11.93
C LYS A 49 -10.26 -6.19 11.04
N THR A 50 -9.45 -6.29 9.99
CA THR A 50 -9.30 -5.22 8.98
C THR A 50 -8.91 -5.82 7.64
N ASP A 51 -9.24 -5.12 6.56
CA ASP A 51 -8.95 -5.44 5.16
C ASP A 51 -9.15 -6.93 4.83
N HIS A 52 -10.34 -7.42 5.17
CA HIS A 52 -10.79 -8.80 4.96
C HIS A 52 -10.06 -9.88 5.77
N ASP A 53 -9.16 -9.52 6.68
CA ASP A 53 -8.46 -10.49 7.52
C ASP A 53 -9.40 -11.11 8.57
N PRO A 54 -9.62 -12.43 8.57
CA PRO A 54 -10.51 -13.07 9.54
C PRO A 54 -9.87 -13.22 10.94
N ARG A 55 -8.57 -12.95 11.09
CA ARG A 55 -7.76 -13.43 12.24
C ARG A 55 -7.54 -12.44 13.40
N MET A 56 -8.23 -11.30 13.47
CA MET A 56 -8.14 -10.34 14.60
C MET A 56 -6.69 -10.04 15.07
N ARG A 57 -5.76 -9.89 14.13
CA ARG A 57 -4.31 -9.71 14.40
C ARG A 57 -3.80 -8.30 14.10
N ALA A 58 -4.65 -7.40 13.61
CA ALA A 58 -4.29 -6.01 13.42
C ALA A 58 -4.41 -5.25 14.75
N THR A 59 -3.48 -4.34 15.01
CA THR A 59 -3.51 -3.42 16.15
C THR A 59 -3.08 -2.02 15.70
N SER A 60 -3.60 -0.99 16.36
CA SER A 60 -3.35 0.40 16.00
C SER A 60 -3.43 1.30 17.23
N ALA A 61 -2.66 2.38 17.22
CA ALA A 61 -2.70 3.48 18.16
C ALA A 61 -3.56 4.64 17.59
N GLY A 62 -4.78 4.32 17.15
CA GLY A 62 -5.68 5.29 16.51
C GLY A 62 -5.24 5.70 15.08
N PRO A 63 -5.78 6.81 14.54
CA PRO A 63 -5.54 7.24 13.16
C PRO A 63 -4.10 7.68 12.88
N LEU A 64 -3.32 7.96 13.94
CA LEU A 64 -1.94 8.45 13.83
C LEU A 64 -0.88 7.35 14.06
N THR A 65 -1.27 6.07 14.03
CA THR A 65 -0.36 4.94 14.26
C THR A 65 0.94 5.03 13.44
N SER A 66 0.82 5.28 12.13
CA SER A 66 1.98 5.39 11.23
C SER A 66 2.86 6.60 11.56
N LYS A 67 2.26 7.73 11.96
CA LYS A 67 2.99 8.92 12.42
C LYS A 67 3.83 8.60 13.64
N TYR A 68 3.25 7.98 14.67
CA TYR A 68 3.99 7.59 15.88
C TYR A 68 5.14 6.63 15.57
N MET A 69 4.91 5.65 14.70
CA MET A 69 5.95 4.73 14.24
C MET A 69 7.11 5.48 13.57
N THR A 70 6.81 6.34 12.60
CA THR A 70 7.81 7.09 11.83
C THR A 70 8.62 8.04 12.73
N GLU A 71 7.96 8.86 13.55
CA GLU A 71 8.64 9.83 14.43
C GLU A 71 9.56 9.14 15.46
N LEU A 72 9.14 8.01 16.03
CA LEU A 72 9.97 7.26 16.99
C LEU A 72 11.15 6.56 16.32
N LEU A 73 10.96 6.02 15.11
CA LEU A 73 12.04 5.45 14.30
C LEU A 73 13.05 6.53 13.88
N GLU A 74 12.57 7.67 13.39
CA GLU A 74 13.39 8.83 13.02
C GLU A 74 14.20 9.33 14.21
N LYS A 75 13.55 9.58 15.35
CA LYS A 75 14.23 9.99 16.59
C LYS A 75 15.33 9.01 16.99
N LYS A 76 15.13 7.71 16.78
CA LYS A 76 16.14 6.68 17.06
C LYS A 76 17.31 6.74 16.08
N VAL A 77 17.07 7.01 14.79
CA VAL A 77 18.09 7.19 13.75
C VAL A 77 18.94 8.43 14.05
N LEU A 78 18.29 9.56 14.33
CA LEU A 78 18.95 10.82 14.68
C LEU A 78 19.82 10.68 15.95
N LYS A 79 19.30 10.00 17.00
CA LYS A 79 20.06 9.74 18.23
C LYS A 79 21.31 8.89 18.00
N LYS A 80 21.35 8.07 16.94
CA LYS A 80 22.54 7.28 16.56
C LYS A 80 23.57 8.08 15.77
N GLY A 81 23.29 9.34 15.44
CA GLY A 81 24.18 10.17 14.62
C GLY A 81 24.26 9.71 13.17
N VAL A 82 23.25 9.01 12.65
CA VAL A 82 23.20 8.62 11.24
C VAL A 82 22.97 9.89 10.41
N PRO A 83 23.84 10.22 9.43
CA PRO A 83 23.63 11.37 8.57
C PRO A 83 22.34 11.25 7.76
N VAL A 84 21.53 12.32 7.76
CA VAL A 84 20.33 12.45 6.93
C VAL A 84 20.61 13.48 5.85
N LEU A 85 20.46 13.08 4.59
CA LEU A 85 20.70 13.91 3.42
C LEU A 85 19.37 14.29 2.77
N ASP A 86 18.75 15.36 3.27
CA ASP A 86 17.52 15.92 2.69
C ASP A 86 17.79 16.68 1.38
N ASP A 87 16.74 16.91 0.60
CA ASP A 87 16.82 17.54 -0.73
C ASP A 87 17.76 16.82 -1.71
N HIS A 88 17.84 15.48 -1.62
CA HIS A 88 18.60 14.63 -2.55
C HIS A 88 17.64 13.71 -3.32
N THR A 89 17.25 14.11 -4.53
CA THR A 89 16.43 13.26 -5.40
C THR A 89 17.33 12.30 -6.16
N VAL A 90 17.26 11.01 -5.88
CA VAL A 90 17.98 10.00 -6.66
C VAL A 90 17.40 9.92 -8.07
N VAL A 91 18.24 9.96 -9.09
CA VAL A 91 17.83 9.96 -10.50
C VAL A 91 18.36 8.77 -11.29
N GLU A 92 19.43 8.12 -10.81
CA GLU A 92 19.99 6.90 -11.40
C GLU A 92 20.76 6.08 -10.36
N VAL A 93 20.89 4.78 -10.63
CA VAL A 93 21.78 3.87 -9.89
C VAL A 93 22.97 3.47 -10.77
N ALA A 94 24.17 3.42 -10.18
CA ALA A 94 25.38 3.00 -10.87
C ALA A 94 25.57 1.49 -10.67
N VAL A 95 25.45 0.72 -11.75
CA VAL A 95 25.59 -0.75 -11.74
C VAL A 95 26.73 -1.16 -12.65
N VAL A 96 27.68 -1.94 -12.12
CA VAL A 96 28.84 -2.48 -12.85
C VAL A 96 28.89 -3.98 -12.59
N ASN A 97 28.98 -4.80 -13.65
CA ASN A 97 29.04 -6.27 -13.53
C ASN A 97 27.94 -6.87 -12.63
N ASN A 98 26.69 -6.41 -12.81
CA ASN A 98 25.52 -6.82 -12.01
C ASN A 98 25.64 -6.53 -10.49
N ARG A 99 26.44 -5.54 -10.12
CA ARG A 99 26.62 -5.09 -8.74
C ARG A 99 26.37 -3.59 -8.64
N ILE A 100 25.74 -3.16 -7.54
CA ILE A 100 25.57 -1.74 -7.23
C ILE A 100 26.91 -1.13 -6.80
N GLU A 101 27.26 0.01 -7.36
CA GLU A 101 28.44 0.80 -6.96
C GLU A 101 28.05 2.18 -6.43
N GLY A 102 26.79 2.60 -6.56
CA GLY A 102 26.34 3.84 -5.94
C GLY A 102 25.06 4.36 -6.56
N LEU A 103 24.74 5.60 -6.23
CA LEU A 103 23.59 6.31 -6.76
C LEU A 103 23.97 7.73 -7.18
N ILE A 104 23.25 8.25 -8.16
CA ILE A 104 23.36 9.63 -8.62
C ILE A 104 22.11 10.33 -8.11
N ALA A 105 22.32 11.35 -7.29
CA ALA A 105 21.25 12.22 -6.82
C ALA A 105 21.41 13.62 -7.40
N VAL A 106 20.32 14.36 -7.49
CA VAL A 106 20.33 15.80 -7.74
C VAL A 106 20.06 16.50 -6.40
N HIS A 107 20.98 17.38 -6.02
CA HIS A 107 20.85 18.23 -4.84
C HIS A 107 20.99 19.68 -5.28
N ARG A 108 19.91 20.46 -5.12
CA ARG A 108 19.85 21.89 -5.49
C ARG A 108 20.31 22.11 -6.94
N GLY A 109 19.77 21.32 -7.87
CA GLY A 109 20.10 21.37 -9.30
C GLY A 109 21.49 20.84 -9.69
N LYS A 110 22.29 20.31 -8.74
CA LYS A 110 23.62 19.77 -9.02
C LYS A 110 23.64 18.25 -8.85
N PRO A 111 24.20 17.49 -9.81
CA PRO A 111 24.36 16.06 -9.64
C PRO A 111 25.43 15.76 -8.58
N VAL A 112 25.13 14.83 -7.68
CA VAL A 112 25.99 14.34 -6.61
C VAL A 112 26.06 12.83 -6.73
N TYR A 113 27.27 12.29 -6.67
CA TYR A 113 27.48 10.85 -6.68
C TYR A 113 27.69 10.33 -5.26
N LEU A 114 26.86 9.37 -4.83
CA LEU A 114 26.95 8.74 -3.52
C LEU A 114 27.43 7.30 -3.70
N LYS A 115 28.68 7.05 -3.32
CA LYS A 115 29.37 5.75 -3.44
C LYS A 115 28.86 4.77 -2.38
N SER A 116 28.32 3.63 -2.81
CA SER A 116 27.99 2.53 -1.90
C SER A 116 27.77 1.22 -2.66
N ARG A 117 28.29 0.11 -2.11
CA ARG A 117 28.01 -1.25 -2.57
C ARG A 117 26.83 -1.92 -1.85
N LYS A 118 26.22 -1.23 -0.89
CA LYS A 118 25.06 -1.70 -0.12
C LYS A 118 24.03 -0.57 -0.07
N ILE A 119 22.95 -0.72 -0.82
CA ILE A 119 21.88 0.29 -0.91
C ILE A 119 20.56 -0.39 -0.56
N ILE A 120 19.80 0.19 0.36
CA ILE A 120 18.42 -0.23 0.64
C ILE A 120 17.49 0.82 0.05
N TRP A 121 16.66 0.41 -0.91
CA TRP A 121 15.72 1.26 -1.63
C TRP A 121 14.34 1.22 -0.97
N CYS A 122 13.92 2.33 -0.37
CA CYS A 122 12.69 2.43 0.43
C CYS A 122 11.79 3.58 -0.04
N THR A 123 11.56 3.72 -1.35
CA THR A 123 10.90 4.90 -1.94
C THR A 123 9.38 4.86 -1.95
N GLY A 124 8.76 3.81 -1.40
CA GLY A 124 7.31 3.57 -1.51
C GLY A 124 6.88 3.07 -2.90
N GLY A 125 5.58 2.81 -3.05
CA GLY A 125 4.98 2.41 -4.33
C GLY A 125 4.89 3.56 -5.34
N PRO A 126 4.69 3.29 -6.64
CA PRO A 126 4.61 4.29 -7.70
C PRO A 126 3.26 5.03 -7.71
N ALA A 127 2.93 5.67 -6.60
CA ALA A 127 1.64 6.29 -6.31
C ALA A 127 1.22 7.36 -7.32
N GLY A 128 2.19 8.02 -7.96
CA GLY A 128 1.95 9.11 -8.90
C GLY A 128 1.31 8.69 -10.24
N ILE A 129 1.17 7.39 -10.51
CA ILE A 129 0.57 6.92 -11.77
C ILE A 129 -0.97 6.95 -11.75
N TYR A 130 -1.60 7.15 -10.59
CA TYR A 130 -3.05 7.27 -10.43
C TYR A 130 -3.46 8.70 -10.07
N LYS A 131 -4.48 9.21 -10.77
CA LYS A 131 -5.08 10.51 -10.44
C LYS A 131 -5.78 10.51 -9.08
N ASN A 132 -6.61 9.50 -8.82
CA ASN A 132 -7.34 9.34 -7.56
C ASN A 132 -6.58 8.35 -6.68
N SER A 133 -6.03 8.85 -5.58
CA SER A 133 -5.02 8.14 -4.79
C SER A 133 -5.08 8.60 -3.33
N VAL A 134 -4.87 7.71 -2.36
CA VAL A 134 -4.78 8.08 -0.93
C VAL A 134 -3.38 8.48 -0.50
N TYR A 135 -2.41 8.39 -1.39
CA TYR A 135 -1.03 8.74 -1.07
C TYR A 135 -0.88 10.25 -0.94
N PRO A 136 -0.07 10.72 0.02
CA PRO A 136 0.32 12.13 0.09
C PRO A 136 0.97 12.57 -1.23
N GLU A 137 0.77 13.83 -1.63
CA GLU A 137 1.26 14.35 -2.92
C GLU A 137 2.78 14.35 -3.06
N SER A 138 3.48 14.37 -1.92
CA SER A 138 4.94 14.25 -1.82
C SER A 138 5.45 12.82 -2.05
N GLN A 139 4.59 11.80 -1.92
CA GLN A 139 4.97 10.39 -2.03
C GLN A 139 4.65 9.89 -3.45
N ARG A 140 5.66 9.80 -4.30
CA ARG A 140 5.49 9.46 -5.73
C ARG A 140 6.03 8.08 -6.12
N GLY A 141 6.85 7.46 -5.27
CA GLY A 141 7.67 6.30 -5.65
C GLY A 141 8.87 6.70 -6.49
N MET A 142 9.79 5.76 -6.73
CA MET A 142 10.91 5.91 -7.66
C MET A 142 11.36 4.54 -8.22
N SER A 143 10.41 3.65 -8.51
CA SER A 143 10.72 2.27 -8.92
C SER A 143 11.17 2.16 -10.38
N GLY A 144 10.87 3.17 -11.21
CA GLY A 144 11.21 3.21 -12.64
C GLY A 144 12.71 3.24 -12.88
N ILE A 145 13.48 3.92 -12.02
CA ILE A 145 14.95 3.91 -12.04
C ILE A 145 15.49 2.48 -11.93
N LEU A 146 14.97 1.69 -10.99
CA LEU A 146 15.44 0.33 -10.77
C LEU A 146 14.96 -0.64 -11.87
N LEU A 147 13.74 -0.46 -12.38
CA LEU A 147 13.28 -1.17 -13.58
C LEU A 147 14.25 -0.96 -14.74
N LYS A 148 14.60 0.30 -15.03
CA LYS A 148 15.57 0.66 -16.07
C LYS A 148 16.97 0.10 -15.83
N ALA A 149 17.38 -0.02 -14.57
CA ALA A 149 18.65 -0.62 -14.20
C ALA A 149 18.67 -2.16 -14.36
N GLY A 150 17.56 -2.77 -14.75
CA GLY A 150 17.43 -4.20 -15.00
C GLY A 150 16.85 -4.99 -13.83
N VAL A 151 16.40 -4.34 -12.75
CA VAL A 151 15.67 -5.03 -11.68
C VAL A 151 14.30 -5.43 -12.20
N PRO A 152 13.92 -6.72 -12.17
CA PRO A 152 12.59 -7.14 -12.61
C PRO A 152 11.51 -6.59 -11.67
N GLY A 153 10.39 -6.13 -12.23
CA GLY A 153 9.16 -5.95 -11.50
C GLY A 153 8.42 -7.27 -11.34
N VAL A 154 7.71 -7.46 -10.24
CA VAL A 154 6.86 -8.61 -9.97
C VAL A 154 5.45 -8.13 -9.63
N ASN A 155 4.45 -8.81 -10.19
CA ASN A 155 3.04 -8.59 -9.88
C ASN A 155 2.57 -7.13 -10.02
N LEU A 156 3.14 -6.37 -10.95
CA LEU A 156 2.91 -4.92 -11.07
C LEU A 156 1.44 -4.55 -11.32
N GLN A 157 0.61 -5.48 -11.79
CA GLN A 157 -0.83 -5.32 -11.98
C GLN A 157 -1.65 -5.31 -10.68
N TYR A 158 -1.13 -5.87 -9.58
CA TYR A 158 -1.90 -6.01 -8.35
C TYR A 158 -1.85 -4.73 -7.51
N TRP A 159 -2.98 -4.02 -7.51
CA TRP A 159 -3.23 -2.81 -6.76
C TRP A 159 -4.47 -2.98 -5.88
N GLN A 160 -4.44 -2.33 -4.71
CA GLN A 160 -5.61 -2.18 -3.85
C GLN A 160 -6.24 -0.81 -4.04
N TYR A 161 -7.57 -0.79 -4.10
CA TYR A 161 -8.38 0.42 -4.28
C TYR A 161 -9.47 0.49 -3.23
N GLY A 162 -9.84 1.69 -2.77
CA GLY A 162 -10.96 1.81 -1.86
C GLY A 162 -11.50 3.23 -1.79
N ILE A 163 -12.67 3.36 -1.17
CA ILE A 163 -13.31 4.66 -0.93
C ILE A 163 -12.43 5.53 -0.06
N ALA A 164 -12.20 6.76 -0.52
CA ALA A 164 -11.39 7.76 0.15
C ALA A 164 -11.90 9.17 -0.16
N SER A 165 -11.62 10.10 0.74
CA SER A 165 -11.85 11.53 0.48
C SER A 165 -10.81 12.08 -0.48
N VAL A 166 -11.22 13.08 -1.28
CA VAL A 166 -10.39 13.63 -2.35
C VAL A 166 -9.74 14.98 -2.03
N SER A 167 -10.40 15.84 -1.23
CA SER A 167 -9.87 17.15 -0.83
C SER A 167 -8.72 17.00 0.16
N PHE A 168 -8.94 16.21 1.20
CA PHE A 168 -7.92 15.63 2.05
C PHE A 168 -7.83 14.15 1.70
N ARG A 169 -6.69 13.69 1.17
CA ARG A 169 -6.51 12.29 0.74
C ARG A 169 -6.47 11.37 1.95
N TRP A 170 -7.57 10.68 2.20
CA TRP A 170 -7.69 9.82 3.38
C TRP A 170 -8.61 8.64 3.13
N ASN A 171 -8.19 7.46 3.59
CA ASN A 171 -8.99 6.25 3.49
C ASN A 171 -10.20 6.29 4.42
N LEU A 172 -11.37 5.93 3.90
CA LEU A 172 -12.63 5.96 4.64
C LEU A 172 -13.09 4.55 4.98
N SER A 173 -12.41 3.95 5.96
CA SER A 173 -12.71 2.63 6.53
C SER A 173 -12.96 2.72 8.05
N GLY A 174 -13.16 1.58 8.71
CA GLY A 174 -13.49 1.52 10.14
C GLY A 174 -14.69 2.37 10.52
N THR A 175 -14.54 3.14 11.60
CA THR A 175 -15.63 3.96 12.18
C THR A 175 -16.22 4.94 11.17
N TYR A 176 -15.47 5.42 10.18
CA TYR A 176 -16.00 6.30 9.13
C TYR A 176 -17.19 5.69 8.36
N GLN A 177 -17.23 4.37 8.25
CA GLN A 177 -18.30 3.62 7.57
C GLN A 177 -19.27 2.99 8.58
N GLN A 178 -18.77 2.55 9.74
CA GLN A 178 -19.56 1.83 10.74
C GLN A 178 -20.58 2.71 11.47
N VAL A 179 -20.40 4.03 11.42
CA VAL A 179 -21.42 5.00 11.87
C VAL A 179 -22.55 5.19 10.87
N LEU A 180 -22.52 4.47 9.74
CA LEU A 180 -23.52 4.44 8.68
C LEU A 180 -23.77 5.84 8.08
N PRO A 181 -22.76 6.49 7.46
CA PRO A 181 -22.97 7.75 6.78
C PRO A 181 -23.93 7.57 5.59
N ARG A 182 -24.63 8.64 5.24
CA ARG A 182 -25.47 8.68 4.03
C ARG A 182 -24.60 8.90 2.80
N TYR A 183 -24.87 8.17 1.72
CA TYR A 183 -24.16 8.32 0.45
C TYR A 183 -24.98 9.15 -0.52
N VAL A 184 -24.41 10.26 -1.02
CA VAL A 184 -25.12 11.24 -1.84
C VAL A 184 -24.40 11.42 -3.18
N SER A 185 -25.17 11.42 -4.27
CA SER A 185 -24.73 11.74 -5.63
C SER A 185 -25.29 13.09 -6.06
N VAL A 186 -24.44 13.95 -6.63
CA VAL A 186 -24.78 15.32 -7.05
C VAL A 186 -24.40 15.52 -8.51
N ASP A 187 -25.36 15.95 -9.33
CA ASP A 187 -25.09 16.28 -10.75
C ASP A 187 -24.50 17.67 -10.96
N SER A 188 -24.25 18.00 -12.23
CA SER A 188 -23.78 19.29 -12.69
C SER A 188 -24.74 20.46 -12.37
N GLU A 189 -26.02 20.19 -12.12
CA GLU A 189 -27.01 21.20 -11.73
C GLU A 189 -27.11 21.37 -10.20
N GLY A 190 -26.36 20.57 -9.43
CA GLY A 190 -26.38 20.60 -7.96
C GLY A 190 -27.51 19.78 -7.33
N ARG A 191 -28.24 18.94 -8.09
CA ARG A 191 -29.32 18.12 -7.54
C ARG A 191 -28.76 16.92 -6.78
N GLU A 192 -29.08 16.85 -5.49
CA GLU A 192 -28.68 15.77 -4.59
C GLU A 192 -29.62 14.57 -4.67
N ARG A 193 -29.07 13.36 -4.61
CA ARG A 193 -29.83 12.11 -4.56
C ARG A 193 -29.08 11.06 -3.74
N GLU A 194 -29.80 10.34 -2.89
CA GLU A 194 -29.25 9.18 -2.19
C GLU A 194 -29.41 7.93 -3.06
N PHE A 195 -28.29 7.37 -3.52
CA PHE A 195 -28.29 6.44 -4.65
C PHE A 195 -28.13 4.97 -4.25
N LEU A 196 -27.62 4.67 -3.05
CA LEU A 196 -27.30 3.29 -2.67
C LEU A 196 -28.52 2.37 -2.55
N PHE A 197 -29.71 2.92 -2.32
CA PHE A 197 -30.95 2.15 -2.14
C PHE A 197 -31.73 1.97 -3.44
N GLU A 198 -31.30 2.59 -4.54
CA GLU A 198 -31.97 2.48 -5.83
C GLU A 198 -31.80 1.07 -6.40
N GLY A 199 -32.91 0.35 -6.57
CA GLY A 199 -32.90 -1.03 -7.06
C GLY A 199 -32.45 -2.07 -6.02
N ALA A 200 -32.24 -1.68 -4.76
CA ALA A 200 -31.99 -2.61 -3.68
C ALA A 200 -33.27 -3.37 -3.31
N ALA A 201 -33.17 -4.68 -3.09
CA ALA A 201 -34.30 -5.50 -2.65
C ALA A 201 -34.73 -5.13 -1.22
N GLU A 202 -33.77 -4.92 -0.32
CA GLU A 202 -33.99 -4.65 1.10
C GLU A 202 -32.99 -3.61 1.64
N PRO A 203 -33.43 -2.52 2.29
CA PRO A 203 -32.52 -1.49 2.81
C PRO A 203 -31.47 -1.99 3.81
N LYS A 204 -31.81 -3.00 4.62
CA LYS A 204 -30.92 -3.61 5.62
C LYS A 204 -29.65 -4.21 5.00
N ASP A 205 -29.73 -4.72 3.78
CA ASP A 205 -28.60 -5.38 3.11
C ASP A 205 -27.58 -4.33 2.63
N ILE A 206 -28.07 -3.19 2.15
CA ILE A 206 -27.23 -2.04 1.79
C ILE A 206 -26.55 -1.44 3.02
N LEU A 207 -27.30 -1.27 4.12
CA LEU A 207 -26.73 -0.79 5.40
C LEU A 207 -25.65 -1.74 5.91
N MET A 208 -25.85 -3.05 5.79
CA MET A 208 -24.84 -4.04 6.14
C MET A 208 -23.60 -3.92 5.22
N CYS A 209 -23.78 -3.71 3.91
CA CYS A 209 -22.65 -3.48 3.00
C CYS A 209 -21.84 -2.24 3.37
N VAL A 210 -22.51 -1.12 3.71
CA VAL A 210 -21.87 0.10 4.21
C VAL A 210 -21.11 -0.18 5.52
N PHE A 211 -21.78 -0.80 6.50
CA PHE A 211 -21.14 -1.20 7.76
C PHE A 211 -19.87 -2.05 7.52
N LEU A 212 -19.98 -3.05 6.63
CA LEU A 212 -18.89 -3.95 6.31
C LEU A 212 -17.74 -3.25 5.61
N LYS A 213 -17.92 -2.13 4.90
CA LYS A 213 -16.78 -1.30 4.44
C LYS A 213 -15.90 -0.79 5.59
N GLY A 214 -16.38 -0.84 6.83
CA GLY A 214 -15.56 -0.67 8.02
C GLY A 214 -14.42 -1.69 8.14
N TYR A 215 -14.67 -2.95 7.80
CA TYR A 215 -13.73 -4.08 7.92
C TYR A 215 -13.24 -4.63 6.58
N GLN A 216 -14.03 -4.43 5.53
CA GLN A 216 -13.90 -4.99 4.19
C GLN A 216 -13.58 -3.87 3.20
N TRP A 217 -12.57 -3.10 3.57
CA TRP A 217 -11.89 -2.11 2.75
C TRP A 217 -10.45 -2.59 2.64
N PRO A 218 -9.83 -2.70 1.45
CA PRO A 218 -10.19 -2.16 0.14
C PRO A 218 -11.28 -2.95 -0.63
N PHE A 219 -11.46 -2.67 -1.91
CA PHE A 219 -12.28 -3.43 -2.85
C PHE A 219 -11.78 -4.87 -2.99
N ASP A 220 -12.70 -5.82 -3.07
CA ASP A 220 -12.44 -7.24 -3.32
C ASP A 220 -13.45 -7.79 -4.34
N SER A 221 -12.93 -8.37 -5.42
CA SER A 221 -13.76 -8.96 -6.50
C SER A 221 -14.59 -10.14 -6.02
N ALA A 222 -14.16 -10.87 -4.98
CA ALA A 222 -14.96 -11.94 -4.39
C ALA A 222 -16.20 -11.41 -3.63
N LYS A 223 -16.28 -10.10 -3.39
CA LYS A 223 -17.37 -9.45 -2.63
C LYS A 223 -18.17 -8.45 -3.47
N MET A 224 -18.17 -8.60 -4.80
CA MET A 224 -18.92 -7.72 -5.72
C MET A 224 -20.43 -7.67 -5.40
N ASN A 225 -21.00 -8.78 -4.93
CA ASN A 225 -22.39 -8.86 -4.48
C ASN A 225 -22.57 -8.58 -2.97
N GLY A 226 -21.51 -8.10 -2.30
CA GLY A 226 -21.47 -7.75 -0.88
C GLY A 226 -20.91 -6.34 -0.68
N SER A 227 -20.00 -6.15 0.28
CA SER A 227 -19.48 -4.81 0.60
C SER A 227 -18.85 -4.08 -0.59
N SER A 228 -18.24 -4.79 -1.54
CA SER A 228 -17.61 -4.17 -2.72
C SER A 228 -18.62 -3.58 -3.71
N LEU A 229 -19.91 -3.90 -3.57
CA LEU A 229 -20.98 -3.23 -4.32
C LEU A 229 -20.93 -1.71 -4.10
N ILE A 230 -20.60 -1.26 -2.88
CA ILE A 230 -20.52 0.16 -2.56
C ILE A 230 -19.43 0.84 -3.39
N ASP A 231 -18.25 0.22 -3.54
CA ASP A 231 -17.17 0.77 -4.37
C ASP A 231 -17.60 0.83 -5.85
N ILE A 232 -18.31 -0.18 -6.36
CA ILE A 232 -18.84 -0.22 -7.73
C ILE A 232 -19.83 0.92 -7.97
N LEU A 233 -20.83 1.08 -7.09
CA LEU A 233 -21.85 2.12 -7.24
C LEU A 233 -21.24 3.53 -7.16
N VAL A 234 -20.27 3.77 -6.26
CA VAL A 234 -19.53 5.04 -6.19
C VAL A 234 -18.77 5.29 -7.50
N HIS A 235 -18.13 4.26 -8.06
CA HIS A 235 -17.41 4.36 -9.32
C HIS A 235 -18.35 4.66 -10.50
N GLU A 236 -19.49 3.97 -10.60
CA GLU A 236 -20.49 4.17 -11.65
C GLU A 236 -21.08 5.58 -11.63
N GLU A 237 -21.43 6.11 -10.46
CA GLU A 237 -21.92 7.49 -10.34
C GLU A 237 -20.85 8.50 -10.80
N THR A 238 -19.59 8.24 -10.47
CA THR A 238 -18.46 9.06 -10.95
C THR A 238 -18.32 8.99 -12.48
N GLN A 239 -18.51 7.82 -13.10
CA GLN A 239 -18.47 7.66 -14.56
C GLN A 239 -19.61 8.39 -15.26
N LYS A 240 -20.75 8.61 -14.59
CA LYS A 240 -21.86 9.45 -15.08
C LYS A 240 -21.57 10.96 -14.97
N GLY A 241 -20.36 11.35 -14.57
CA GLY A 241 -19.96 12.75 -14.39
C GLY A 241 -20.51 13.39 -13.11
N ARG A 242 -21.07 12.60 -12.19
CA ARG A 242 -21.61 13.09 -10.91
C ARG A 242 -20.52 13.11 -9.83
N ARG A 243 -20.69 13.98 -8.84
CA ARG A 243 -19.85 14.03 -7.63
C ARG A 243 -20.52 13.18 -6.54
N VAL A 244 -19.73 12.37 -5.84
CA VAL A 244 -20.22 11.47 -4.80
C VAL A 244 -19.69 11.90 -3.45
N TYR A 245 -20.52 11.84 -2.42
CA TYR A 245 -20.22 12.30 -1.07
C TYR A 245 -20.67 11.33 0.02
N LEU A 246 -20.02 11.42 1.17
CA LEU A 246 -20.56 10.98 2.45
C LEU A 246 -21.15 12.18 3.20
N ASP A 247 -22.39 12.04 3.62
CA ASP A 247 -23.06 12.99 4.50
C ASP A 247 -23.15 12.39 5.91
N TYR A 248 -22.36 12.95 6.83
CA TYR A 248 -22.36 12.55 8.24
C TYR A 248 -23.45 13.26 9.07
N ARG A 249 -24.12 14.25 8.50
CA ARG A 249 -25.05 15.14 9.21
C ARG A 249 -26.46 14.57 9.30
N ARG A 250 -26.77 13.55 8.47
CA ARG A 250 -28.10 12.95 8.35
C ARG A 250 -27.98 11.43 8.26
N ASN A 251 -28.91 10.73 8.90
CA ASN A 251 -29.02 9.28 8.76
C ASN A 251 -29.41 8.91 7.31
N PRO A 252 -28.93 7.76 6.80
CA PRO A 252 -29.37 7.23 5.51
C PRO A 252 -30.85 6.87 5.54
N SER A 253 -31.54 6.99 4.40
CA SER A 253 -33.00 6.81 4.33
C SER A 253 -33.48 5.40 4.71
N GLY A 254 -32.62 4.39 4.59
CA GLY A 254 -32.91 3.01 5.02
C GLY A 254 -32.78 2.73 6.52
N LEU A 255 -32.25 3.67 7.32
CA LEU A 255 -32.03 3.47 8.76
C LEU A 255 -33.24 3.97 9.56
N THR A 256 -33.88 3.07 10.30
CA THR A 256 -34.99 3.43 11.21
C THR A 256 -34.46 4.11 12.47
N GLU A 257 -35.28 4.97 13.09
CA GLU A 257 -34.88 5.72 14.31
C GLU A 257 -34.51 4.81 15.48
N ASP A 258 -35.15 3.63 15.57
CA ASP A 258 -34.91 2.61 16.59
C ASP A 258 -33.79 1.62 16.22
N PHE A 259 -33.14 1.81 15.06
CA PHE A 259 -32.11 0.94 14.51
C PHE A 259 -32.56 -0.51 14.25
N SER A 260 -33.86 -0.81 14.29
CA SER A 260 -34.42 -2.14 14.04
C SER A 260 -34.20 -2.62 12.60
N SER A 261 -33.94 -1.70 11.66
CA SER A 261 -33.56 -2.06 10.28
C SER A 261 -32.14 -2.61 10.14
N LEU A 262 -31.31 -2.56 11.19
CA LEU A 262 -29.99 -3.19 11.19
C LEU A 262 -30.07 -4.68 11.51
N SER A 263 -29.30 -5.49 10.78
CA SER A 263 -29.18 -6.93 11.03
C SER A 263 -27.90 -7.30 11.79
N GLY A 264 -27.96 -8.42 12.51
CA GLY A 264 -26.81 -9.20 13.00
C GLY A 264 -25.64 -8.38 13.56
N GLU A 265 -24.51 -8.41 12.84
CA GLU A 265 -23.22 -7.85 13.27
C GLU A 265 -23.22 -6.32 13.43
N ALA A 266 -23.91 -5.60 12.54
CA ALA A 266 -23.92 -4.14 12.55
C ALA A 266 -24.63 -3.59 13.80
N TYR A 267 -25.81 -4.13 14.11
CA TYR A 267 -26.57 -3.76 15.31
C TYR A 267 -25.76 -4.08 16.58
N GLN A 268 -25.21 -5.30 16.68
CA GLN A 268 -24.45 -5.71 17.85
C GLN A 268 -23.18 -4.87 18.05
N TYR A 269 -22.51 -4.49 16.95
CA TYR A 269 -21.35 -3.61 17.01
C TYR A 269 -21.70 -2.23 17.55
N LEU A 270 -22.74 -1.57 17.01
CA LEU A 270 -23.17 -0.26 17.50
C LEU A 270 -23.68 -0.34 18.94
N LYS A 271 -24.41 -1.40 19.30
CA LYS A 271 -24.84 -1.66 20.69
C LYS A 271 -23.67 -1.78 21.64
N ASN A 272 -22.67 -2.60 21.31
CA ASN A 272 -21.48 -2.80 22.14
C ASN A 272 -20.62 -1.53 22.23
N SER A 273 -20.66 -0.69 21.20
CA SER A 273 -19.97 0.60 21.17
C SER A 273 -20.77 1.71 21.87
N GLY A 274 -21.98 1.41 22.36
CA GLY A 274 -22.88 2.39 22.95
C GLY A 274 -23.37 3.45 21.97
N ALA A 275 -23.44 3.15 20.67
CA ALA A 275 -23.63 4.10 19.57
C ALA A 275 -24.97 3.92 18.81
N LEU A 276 -26.01 3.38 19.47
CA LEU A 276 -27.37 3.30 18.91
C LEU A 276 -28.14 4.61 19.13
N PHE A 277 -27.64 5.72 18.60
CA PHE A 277 -28.29 7.03 18.74
C PHE A 277 -27.90 8.01 17.63
N GLY A 278 -28.66 9.11 17.53
CA GLY A 278 -28.28 10.33 16.82
C GLY A 278 -28.03 10.20 15.32
N THR A 279 -27.17 11.08 14.83
CA THR A 279 -26.66 11.18 13.46
C THR A 279 -25.31 10.47 13.32
N PRO A 280 -24.84 10.19 12.09
CA PRO A 280 -23.54 9.57 11.89
C PRO A 280 -22.36 10.37 12.50
N ILE A 281 -22.42 11.70 12.48
CA ILE A 281 -21.37 12.55 13.08
C ILE A 281 -21.33 12.41 14.60
N GLU A 282 -22.47 12.39 15.28
CA GLU A 282 -22.55 12.22 16.74
C GLU A 282 -22.03 10.82 17.16
N ARG A 283 -22.35 9.78 16.38
CA ARG A 283 -21.77 8.44 16.59
C ARG A 283 -20.26 8.43 16.36
N LEU A 284 -19.77 9.13 15.33
CA LEU A 284 -18.35 9.20 15.01
C LEU A 284 -17.56 9.91 16.11
N GLU A 285 -18.07 11.01 16.66
CA GLU A 285 -17.47 11.70 17.79
C GLU A 285 -17.41 10.84 19.05
N HIS A 286 -18.49 10.09 19.34
CA HIS A 286 -18.53 9.19 20.50
C HIS A 286 -17.53 8.03 20.38
N MET A 287 -17.46 7.42 19.20
CA MET A 287 -16.66 6.21 18.99
C MET A 287 -15.20 6.49 18.64
N ASN A 288 -14.94 7.59 17.93
CA ASN A 288 -13.62 7.94 17.41
C ASN A 288 -13.48 9.46 17.23
N PRO A 289 -13.38 10.24 18.32
CA PRO A 289 -13.29 11.70 18.24
C PRO A 289 -12.04 12.18 17.48
N GLN A 290 -10.97 11.39 17.47
CA GLN A 290 -9.75 11.70 16.71
C GLN A 290 -9.98 11.70 15.20
N ALA A 291 -10.93 10.91 14.69
CA ALA A 291 -11.31 10.92 13.28
C ALA A 291 -11.97 12.25 12.87
N VAL A 292 -12.84 12.80 13.73
CA VAL A 292 -13.48 14.10 13.50
C VAL A 292 -12.45 15.22 13.57
N GLN A 293 -11.59 15.19 14.60
CA GLN A 293 -10.53 16.17 14.76
C GLN A 293 -9.55 16.18 13.57
N LEU A 294 -9.23 15.00 13.02
CA LEU A 294 -8.35 14.90 11.85
C LEU A 294 -8.88 15.72 10.66
N TYR A 295 -10.16 15.61 10.33
CA TYR A 295 -10.75 16.40 9.24
C TYR A 295 -10.80 17.90 9.58
N LYS A 296 -11.11 18.23 10.83
CA LYS A 296 -11.13 19.61 11.31
C LYS A 296 -9.75 20.27 11.21
N ASP A 297 -8.69 19.54 11.54
CA ASP A 297 -7.29 19.99 11.39
C ASP A 297 -6.91 20.25 9.93
N HIS A 298 -7.62 19.63 8.98
CA HIS A 298 -7.48 19.86 7.53
C HIS A 298 -8.56 20.80 6.98
N GLY A 299 -9.25 21.55 7.84
CA GLY A 299 -10.21 22.59 7.45
C GLY A 299 -11.56 22.07 6.93
N ILE A 300 -11.90 20.80 7.19
CA ILE A 300 -13.17 20.18 6.77
C ILE A 300 -14.03 19.94 8.01
N ASP A 301 -15.21 20.57 8.07
CA ASP A 301 -16.12 20.45 9.21
C ASP A 301 -17.26 19.47 8.90
N LEU A 302 -17.10 18.22 9.33
CA LEU A 302 -18.08 17.14 9.08
C LEU A 302 -19.47 17.40 9.68
N HIS A 303 -19.65 18.39 10.57
CA HIS A 303 -20.96 18.81 11.06
C HIS A 303 -21.69 19.72 10.07
N LYS A 304 -20.96 20.38 9.18
CA LYS A 304 -21.49 21.45 8.32
C LYS A 304 -21.53 21.04 6.85
N GLU A 305 -20.54 20.28 6.38
CA GLU A 305 -20.41 19.92 4.97
C GLU A 305 -20.39 18.41 4.71
N MET A 306 -20.71 18.02 3.47
CA MET A 306 -20.55 16.64 3.01
C MET A 306 -19.12 16.42 2.54
N LEU A 307 -18.60 15.21 2.78
CA LEU A 307 -17.25 14.84 2.41
C LEU A 307 -17.22 14.22 1.01
N GLU A 308 -16.58 14.87 0.04
CA GLU A 308 -16.46 14.32 -1.32
C GLU A 308 -15.53 13.10 -1.36
N ILE A 309 -16.00 12.03 -2.01
CA ILE A 309 -15.31 10.73 -2.06
C ILE A 309 -15.15 10.19 -3.49
N ARG A 310 -14.15 9.33 -3.67
CA ARG A 310 -13.95 8.51 -4.88
C ARG A 310 -13.39 7.14 -4.49
N VAL A 311 -13.42 6.20 -5.43
CA VAL A 311 -12.58 5.00 -5.38
C VAL A 311 -11.16 5.40 -5.79
N CYS A 312 -10.21 5.23 -4.87
CA CYS A 312 -8.83 5.70 -4.99
C CYS A 312 -7.84 4.54 -4.87
N ALA A 313 -6.71 4.62 -5.60
CA ALA A 313 -5.59 3.70 -5.41
C ALA A 313 -4.96 3.88 -4.02
N GLN A 314 -4.57 2.77 -3.38
CA GLN A 314 -4.06 2.80 -2.00
C GLN A 314 -2.76 2.06 -1.78
N ASN A 315 -2.63 0.84 -2.25
CA ASN A 315 -1.42 0.05 -2.04
C ASN A 315 -1.04 -0.66 -3.32
N HIS A 316 0.23 -0.60 -3.68
CA HIS A 316 0.80 -1.46 -4.70
C HIS A 316 1.25 -2.77 -4.04
N ASN A 317 0.58 -3.88 -4.35
CA ASN A 317 0.94 -5.18 -3.81
C ASN A 317 2.14 -5.77 -4.55
N GLY A 318 2.22 -5.48 -5.85
CA GLY A 318 3.41 -5.72 -6.65
C GLY A 318 4.54 -4.76 -6.29
N GLY A 319 5.61 -4.83 -7.06
CA GLY A 319 6.79 -3.97 -6.87
C GLY A 319 8.00 -4.57 -7.54
N LEU A 320 9.19 -4.25 -7.04
CA LEU A 320 10.44 -4.79 -7.55
C LEU A 320 10.77 -6.14 -6.90
N LEU A 321 11.37 -7.03 -7.69
CA LEU A 321 11.71 -8.39 -7.29
C LEU A 321 12.79 -8.39 -6.20
N VAL A 322 12.55 -9.16 -5.16
CA VAL A 322 13.50 -9.43 -4.08
C VAL A 322 13.49 -10.90 -3.66
N ASP A 323 14.59 -11.35 -3.04
CA ASP A 323 14.70 -12.62 -2.34
C ASP A 323 14.27 -12.52 -0.86
N GLU A 324 14.42 -13.61 -0.09
CA GLU A 324 14.14 -13.69 1.34
C GLU A 324 15.06 -12.83 2.24
N ASN A 325 16.10 -12.22 1.67
CA ASN A 325 16.95 -11.22 2.29
C ASN A 325 16.60 -9.79 1.87
N TRP A 326 15.52 -9.62 1.09
CA TRP A 326 15.11 -8.38 0.46
C TRP A 326 16.16 -7.84 -0.53
N GLN A 327 17.08 -8.70 -1.02
CA GLN A 327 18.06 -8.36 -2.04
C GLN A 327 17.45 -8.56 -3.44
N SER A 328 17.66 -7.58 -4.32
CA SER A 328 17.32 -7.70 -5.73
C SER A 328 18.32 -8.60 -6.47
N PRO A 329 18.05 -9.01 -7.72
CA PRO A 329 19.04 -9.71 -8.54
C PRO A 329 20.35 -8.93 -8.79
N ILE A 330 20.36 -7.61 -8.57
CA ILE A 330 21.56 -6.79 -8.60
C ILE A 330 22.25 -6.87 -7.24
N GLN A 331 23.48 -7.39 -7.22
CA GLN A 331 24.21 -7.62 -5.99
C GLN A 331 24.45 -6.32 -5.21
N GLY A 332 24.10 -6.36 -3.92
CA GLY A 332 24.23 -5.23 -3.01
C GLY A 332 23.06 -4.23 -3.02
N LEU A 333 22.12 -4.37 -3.97
CA LEU A 333 20.90 -3.57 -4.00
C LEU A 333 19.76 -4.33 -3.31
N TYR A 334 19.24 -3.74 -2.25
CA TYR A 334 18.10 -4.23 -1.47
C TYR A 334 16.92 -3.29 -1.69
N ILE A 335 15.70 -3.80 -1.54
CA ILE A 335 14.48 -3.03 -1.77
C ILE A 335 13.51 -3.40 -0.67
N ALA A 336 12.94 -2.43 0.04
CA ALA A 336 12.04 -2.70 1.15
C ALA A 336 10.85 -1.74 1.19
N GLY A 337 9.83 -2.12 1.98
CA GLY A 337 8.53 -1.46 1.96
C GLY A 337 7.81 -1.70 0.64
N GLU A 338 6.92 -0.79 0.30
CA GLU A 338 6.02 -0.93 -0.86
C GLU A 338 6.74 -0.86 -2.22
N ALA A 339 8.01 -0.45 -2.27
CA ALA A 339 8.82 -0.57 -3.48
C ALA A 339 9.13 -2.04 -3.82
N ALA A 340 9.06 -2.96 -2.85
CA ALA A 340 9.31 -4.39 -3.03
C ALA A 340 7.99 -5.13 -3.28
N GLY A 341 7.97 -5.99 -4.31
CA GLY A 341 6.79 -6.78 -4.66
C GLY A 341 6.70 -8.06 -3.84
N THR A 342 6.34 -7.93 -2.55
CA THR A 342 6.27 -9.06 -1.62
C THR A 342 4.89 -9.70 -1.54
N PHE A 343 3.85 -9.07 -2.11
CA PHE A 343 2.47 -9.54 -2.06
C PHE A 343 1.95 -10.01 -3.43
N GLY A 344 0.80 -10.69 -3.40
CA GLY A 344 0.07 -11.18 -4.57
C GLY A 344 -1.20 -10.37 -4.83
N ALA A 345 -2.20 -11.02 -5.43
CA ALA A 345 -3.52 -10.43 -5.66
C ALA A 345 -4.16 -9.95 -4.35
N TYR A 346 -3.89 -10.66 -3.26
CA TYR A 346 -4.38 -10.33 -1.93
C TYR A 346 -3.23 -9.96 -0.99
N ARG A 347 -3.33 -8.76 -0.40
CA ARG A 347 -2.51 -8.32 0.75
C ARG A 347 -3.42 -8.29 1.98
N PRO A 348 -3.14 -9.09 3.03
CA PRO A 348 -3.90 -9.03 4.27
C PRO A 348 -3.84 -7.65 4.94
N GLY A 349 -4.90 -7.28 5.62
CA GLY A 349 -4.98 -5.96 6.23
C GLY A 349 -3.90 -5.64 7.23
N GLY A 350 -3.43 -4.40 7.19
CA GLY A 350 -2.35 -3.91 8.06
C GLY A 350 -0.96 -4.51 7.80
N SER A 351 -0.78 -5.41 6.82
CA SER A 351 0.50 -6.11 6.63
C SER A 351 1.60 -5.26 5.99
N ALA A 352 1.28 -4.20 5.22
CA ALA A 352 2.28 -3.39 4.52
C ALA A 352 3.28 -2.72 5.49
N LEU A 353 2.78 -2.15 6.60
CA LEU A 353 3.64 -1.53 7.61
C LEU A 353 4.57 -2.56 8.24
N ASN A 354 4.05 -3.75 8.54
CA ASN A 354 4.85 -4.84 9.09
C ASN A 354 5.88 -5.35 8.08
N SER A 355 5.50 -5.54 6.81
CA SER A 355 6.40 -5.95 5.73
C SER A 355 7.56 -4.97 5.56
N ALA A 356 7.29 -3.66 5.61
CA ALA A 356 8.34 -2.65 5.58
C ALA A 356 9.35 -2.82 6.72
N GLN A 357 8.89 -3.13 7.94
CA GLN A 357 9.78 -3.39 9.07
C GLN A 357 10.57 -4.69 8.90
N VAL A 358 9.94 -5.76 8.44
CA VAL A 358 10.61 -7.06 8.22
C VAL A 358 11.66 -6.93 7.14
N GLY A 359 11.31 -6.38 5.98
CA GLY A 359 12.21 -6.24 4.85
C GLY A 359 13.44 -5.39 5.18
N SER A 360 13.23 -4.25 5.83
CA SER A 360 14.34 -3.40 6.28
C SER A 360 15.25 -4.11 7.28
N MET A 361 14.68 -4.89 8.20
CA MET A 361 15.44 -5.67 9.18
C MET A 361 16.24 -6.79 8.50
N ARG A 362 15.63 -7.54 7.58
CA ARG A 362 16.27 -8.64 6.85
C ARG A 362 17.40 -8.15 5.95
N ALA A 363 17.17 -7.08 5.19
CA ALA A 363 18.20 -6.43 4.40
C ALA A 363 19.39 -6.00 5.27
N ALA A 364 19.13 -5.34 6.41
CA ALA A 364 20.19 -4.93 7.33
C ALA A 364 20.97 -6.11 7.92
N GLN A 365 20.30 -7.20 8.32
CA GLN A 365 20.96 -8.41 8.82
C GLN A 365 21.85 -9.05 7.75
N HIS A 366 21.35 -9.15 6.51
CA HIS A 366 22.11 -9.71 5.42
C HIS A 366 23.32 -8.84 5.04
N ILE A 367 23.19 -7.51 5.05
CA ILE A 367 24.30 -6.57 4.86
C ILE A 367 25.38 -6.78 5.94
N LEU A 368 24.98 -6.92 7.21
CA LEU A 368 25.93 -7.11 8.31
C LEU A 368 26.70 -8.43 8.23
N ARG A 369 26.10 -9.48 7.66
CA ARG A 369 26.76 -10.77 7.41
C ARG A 369 27.70 -10.74 6.20
N ASN A 370 27.52 -9.76 5.31
CA ASN A 370 28.29 -9.63 4.07
C ASN A 370 28.90 -8.22 3.96
N PRO A 371 29.78 -7.82 4.90
CA PRO A 371 30.38 -6.50 4.89
C PRO A 371 31.30 -6.33 3.68
N GLU A 372 31.22 -5.17 3.04
CA GLU A 372 32.06 -4.83 1.90
C GLU A 372 32.56 -3.39 2.03
N LYS A 373 33.77 -3.13 1.52
CA LYS A 373 34.29 -1.76 1.40
C LYS A 373 33.50 -1.01 0.30
N PRO A 374 33.30 0.31 0.45
CA PRO A 374 32.75 1.14 -0.62
C PRO A 374 33.53 0.99 -1.94
N PRO A 375 32.92 1.35 -3.08
CA PRO A 375 33.59 1.34 -4.38
C PRO A 375 34.84 2.22 -4.38
N GLU A 376 35.92 1.72 -4.95
CA GLU A 376 37.01 2.54 -5.43
C GLU A 376 36.70 2.96 -6.88
N LEU A 377 35.98 4.07 -7.04
CA LEU A 377 35.74 4.66 -8.36
C LEU A 377 36.74 5.79 -8.62
N PRO A 378 37.54 5.72 -9.71
CA PRO A 378 38.45 6.80 -10.09
C PRO A 378 37.70 8.11 -10.36
N ALA A 379 38.29 9.25 -10.00
CA ALA A 379 37.69 10.56 -10.24
C ALA A 379 37.27 10.81 -11.71
N PRO A 380 38.02 10.35 -12.74
CA PRO A 380 37.58 10.48 -14.12
C PRO A 380 36.30 9.70 -14.45
N GLU A 381 36.09 8.52 -13.86
CA GLU A 381 34.87 7.72 -14.09
C GLU A 381 33.67 8.35 -13.39
N GLU A 382 33.85 8.80 -12.15
CA GLU A 382 32.84 9.57 -11.43
C GLU A 382 32.43 10.83 -12.24
N GLN A 383 33.38 11.57 -12.79
CA GLN A 383 33.08 12.73 -13.63
C GLN A 383 32.36 12.36 -14.92
N LYS A 384 32.71 11.26 -15.58
CA LYS A 384 31.99 10.77 -16.77
C LYS A 384 30.53 10.46 -16.44
N ILE A 385 30.31 9.76 -15.31
CA ILE A 385 28.98 9.44 -14.81
C ILE A 385 28.20 10.73 -14.54
N LEU A 386 28.74 11.68 -13.78
CA LEU A 386 28.08 12.95 -13.47
C LEU A 386 27.78 13.78 -14.73
N ARG A 387 28.67 13.80 -15.72
CA ARG A 387 28.47 14.54 -16.99
C ARG A 387 27.29 14.01 -17.80
N ARG A 388 26.99 12.71 -17.74
CA ARG A 388 25.81 12.11 -18.39
C ARG A 388 24.49 12.69 -17.84
N PHE A 389 24.52 13.23 -16.62
CA PHE A 389 23.36 13.77 -15.90
C PHE A 389 23.47 15.26 -15.62
N ALA A 390 24.36 15.98 -16.33
CA ALA A 390 24.45 17.43 -16.21
C ALA A 390 23.19 18.06 -16.80
N PRO A 391 22.34 18.70 -15.98
CA PRO A 391 21.09 19.25 -16.46
C PRO A 391 21.31 20.50 -17.34
N PRO A 392 20.39 20.78 -18.28
CA PRO A 392 20.33 22.08 -18.94
C PRO A 392 20.12 23.19 -17.89
N ALA A 393 20.88 24.29 -18.00
CA ALA A 393 20.78 25.40 -17.06
C ALA A 393 19.35 25.99 -17.03
N GLY A 394 18.83 26.27 -15.83
CA GLY A 394 17.58 27.02 -15.62
C GLY A 394 16.27 26.22 -15.65
N ARG A 395 16.29 24.88 -15.57
CA ARG A 395 15.08 24.05 -15.42
C ARG A 395 15.06 23.30 -14.09
N PRO A 396 13.89 23.06 -13.48
CA PRO A 396 13.77 22.14 -12.35
C PRO A 396 14.02 20.71 -12.82
N VAL A 397 15.19 20.20 -12.50
CA VAL A 397 15.76 18.96 -13.05
C VAL A 397 15.15 17.75 -12.38
N GLU A 398 14.92 17.89 -11.07
CA GLU A 398 14.36 16.89 -10.18
C GLU A 398 12.97 16.47 -10.66
N GLU A 399 12.13 17.45 -11.01
CA GLU A 399 10.78 17.21 -11.52
C GLU A 399 10.79 16.42 -12.83
N PHE A 400 11.72 16.73 -13.75
CA PHE A 400 11.87 15.98 -14.99
C PHE A 400 12.16 14.50 -14.72
N PHE A 401 13.10 14.19 -13.83
CA PHE A 401 13.43 12.80 -13.50
C PHE A 401 12.31 12.09 -12.76
N THR A 402 11.60 12.77 -11.86
CA THR A 402 10.42 12.19 -11.19
C THR A 402 9.30 11.88 -12.20
N VAL A 403 8.98 12.79 -13.12
CA VAL A 403 7.98 12.54 -14.17
C VAL A 403 8.42 11.41 -15.08
N TYR A 404 9.70 11.37 -15.45
CA TYR A 404 10.23 10.29 -16.27
C TYR A 404 10.18 8.93 -15.57
N ASP A 405 10.49 8.86 -14.27
CA ASP A 405 10.29 7.65 -13.46
C ASP A 405 8.84 7.19 -13.47
N GLN A 406 7.90 8.11 -13.27
CA GLN A 406 6.46 7.83 -13.31
C GLN A 406 6.02 7.28 -14.67
N LEU A 407 6.54 7.80 -15.78
CA LEU A 407 6.25 7.28 -17.12
C LEU A 407 6.76 5.85 -17.31
N VAL A 408 7.96 5.53 -16.80
CA VAL A 408 8.51 4.17 -16.83
C VAL A 408 7.63 3.23 -15.99
N CYS A 409 7.32 3.64 -14.75
CA CYS A 409 6.41 2.91 -13.87
C CYS A 409 5.06 2.66 -14.52
N GLN A 410 4.45 3.69 -15.11
CA GLN A 410 3.16 3.60 -15.78
C GLN A 410 3.21 2.63 -16.97
N ALA A 411 4.24 2.71 -17.81
CA ALA A 411 4.41 1.79 -18.93
C ALA A 411 4.59 0.34 -18.47
N ALA A 412 5.37 0.10 -17.40
CA ALA A 412 5.58 -1.22 -16.83
C ALA A 412 4.31 -1.81 -16.19
N VAL A 413 3.60 -1.01 -15.40
CA VAL A 413 2.32 -1.39 -14.80
C VAL A 413 1.30 -1.68 -15.90
N LEU A 414 1.14 -0.80 -16.89
CA LEU A 414 0.21 -1.00 -18.00
C LEU A 414 0.53 -2.28 -18.80
N ASN A 415 1.80 -2.57 -19.07
CA ASN A 415 2.18 -3.81 -19.76
C ASN A 415 1.77 -5.05 -18.95
N ALA A 416 1.98 -5.03 -17.63
CA ALA A 416 1.55 -6.11 -16.75
C ALA A 416 0.03 -6.24 -16.68
N MET A 417 -0.70 -5.12 -16.67
CA MET A 417 -2.16 -5.10 -16.71
C MET A 417 -2.71 -5.70 -18.00
N ILE A 418 -2.16 -5.31 -19.16
CA ILE A 418 -2.53 -5.88 -20.47
C ILE A 418 -2.24 -7.38 -20.49
N LYS A 419 -1.08 -7.81 -19.96
CA LYS A 419 -0.75 -9.22 -19.88
C LYS A 419 -1.71 -9.99 -18.99
N ALA A 420 -2.03 -9.47 -17.81
CA ALA A 420 -2.97 -10.09 -16.89
C ALA A 420 -4.37 -10.22 -17.51
N ALA A 421 -4.84 -9.17 -18.20
CA ALA A 421 -6.11 -9.19 -18.92
C ALA A 421 -6.14 -10.25 -20.03
N SER A 422 -5.03 -10.43 -20.77
CA SER A 422 -4.92 -11.49 -21.79
C SER A 422 -4.95 -12.91 -21.21
N LEU A 423 -4.62 -13.08 -19.92
CA LEU A 423 -4.57 -14.38 -19.24
C LEU A 423 -5.84 -14.72 -18.47
N SER A 424 -6.58 -13.71 -17.97
CA SER A 424 -7.64 -13.89 -16.98
C SER A 424 -8.84 -12.95 -17.12
N GLY A 425 -8.94 -12.23 -18.25
CA GLY A 425 -9.99 -11.24 -18.46
C GLY A 425 -9.98 -10.16 -17.37
N SER A 426 -11.14 -9.86 -16.81
CA SER A 426 -11.34 -8.83 -15.78
C SER A 426 -10.94 -9.25 -14.36
N ALA A 427 -10.52 -10.50 -14.15
CA ALA A 427 -10.31 -11.06 -12.81
C ALA A 427 -8.86 -10.87 -12.27
N GLY A 428 -7.85 -10.65 -13.12
CA GLY A 428 -6.43 -10.57 -12.76
C GLY A 428 -5.92 -9.22 -12.26
N GLY A 429 -6.78 -8.40 -11.65
CA GLY A 429 -6.41 -7.05 -11.18
C GLY A 429 -6.39 -5.97 -12.27
N SER A 430 -6.96 -6.24 -13.46
CA SER A 430 -6.96 -5.29 -14.58
C SER A 430 -8.09 -5.57 -15.57
N ALA A 431 -8.67 -4.53 -16.13
CA ALA A 431 -9.56 -4.61 -17.28
C ALA A 431 -9.07 -3.63 -18.36
N ALA A 432 -8.77 -4.13 -19.55
CA ALA A 432 -8.51 -3.29 -20.72
C ALA A 432 -9.84 -3.07 -21.43
N VAL A 433 -10.28 -1.82 -21.57
CA VAL A 433 -11.44 -1.47 -22.38
C VAL A 433 -10.99 -0.57 -23.52
N SER A 434 -11.05 -1.08 -24.76
CA SER A 434 -11.21 -0.24 -25.94
C SER A 434 -12.56 -0.64 -26.56
N ARG A 435 -13.51 0.30 -26.67
CA ARG A 435 -14.83 0.10 -27.29
C ARG A 435 -15.86 -0.74 -26.49
N GLY A 436 -15.96 -0.50 -25.17
CA GLY A 436 -17.22 -0.70 -24.45
C GLY A 436 -17.64 -2.13 -24.06
N ALA A 437 -16.79 -3.15 -24.22
CA ALA A 437 -17.05 -4.47 -23.66
C ALA A 437 -15.99 -4.85 -22.62
N VAL A 438 -16.42 -5.13 -21.39
CA VAL A 438 -15.61 -5.81 -20.38
C VAL A 438 -15.33 -7.21 -20.89
N LEU A 439 -14.05 -7.62 -20.97
CA LEU A 439 -13.70 -9.00 -21.32
C LEU A 439 -14.37 -9.96 -20.32
N PRO A 440 -15.02 -11.04 -20.78
CA PRO A 440 -15.79 -11.94 -19.94
C PRO A 440 -14.92 -12.53 -18.81
N GLN A 441 -15.57 -12.85 -17.69
CA GLN A 441 -14.95 -13.56 -16.57
C GLN A 441 -14.58 -14.97 -17.02
N THR A 442 -13.29 -15.26 -17.17
CA THR A 442 -12.78 -16.62 -17.17
C THR A 442 -11.37 -16.64 -16.57
N GLY A 443 -11.17 -17.46 -15.53
CA GLY A 443 -9.84 -17.92 -15.15
C GLY A 443 -9.41 -17.74 -13.70
N ASN A 444 -8.38 -18.51 -13.35
CA ASN A 444 -7.69 -18.46 -12.08
C ASN A 444 -6.89 -17.14 -11.97
N ILE A 445 -7.21 -16.32 -10.97
CA ILE A 445 -6.56 -15.02 -10.68
C ILE A 445 -5.16 -15.16 -10.08
N SER A 446 -4.77 -16.37 -9.67
CA SER A 446 -3.53 -16.68 -8.98
C SER A 446 -2.41 -17.01 -9.98
N PHE A 447 -1.75 -15.98 -10.51
CA PHE A 447 -0.50 -16.17 -11.25
C PHE A 447 0.48 -15.05 -10.97
N ARG A 448 1.76 -15.39 -10.91
CA ARG A 448 2.84 -14.42 -10.79
C ARG A 448 3.21 -13.89 -12.17
N LEU A 449 3.31 -12.56 -12.29
CA LEU A 449 3.86 -11.92 -13.49
C LEU A 449 5.22 -11.29 -13.16
N THR A 450 6.18 -11.44 -14.07
CA THR A 450 7.46 -10.73 -14.00
C THR A 450 7.57 -9.80 -15.20
N THR A 451 7.94 -8.54 -14.94
CA THR A 451 8.09 -7.47 -15.93
C THR A 451 9.53 -7.02 -15.98
N ILE A 452 10.13 -7.06 -17.16
CA ILE A 452 11.50 -6.59 -17.38
C ILE A 452 11.44 -5.34 -18.26
N TRP A 453 12.27 -4.35 -17.94
CA TRP A 453 12.47 -3.19 -18.81
C TRP A 453 13.65 -3.45 -19.75
N LYS A 454 13.40 -3.44 -21.06
CA LYS A 454 14.43 -3.65 -22.08
C LYS A 454 14.10 -2.85 -23.33
N ASP A 455 15.12 -2.29 -23.97
CA ASP A 455 14.99 -1.54 -25.23
C ASP A 455 13.94 -0.42 -25.16
N ASN A 456 13.91 0.32 -24.03
CA ASN A 456 12.93 1.37 -23.71
C ASN A 456 11.47 0.92 -23.69
N SER A 457 11.22 -0.36 -23.41
CA SER A 457 9.88 -0.94 -23.31
C SER A 457 9.78 -1.90 -22.13
N ALA A 458 8.56 -2.08 -21.61
CA ALA A 458 8.27 -3.11 -20.64
C ALA A 458 7.84 -4.41 -21.34
N GLN A 459 8.32 -5.54 -20.82
CA GLN A 459 7.98 -6.88 -21.30
C GLN A 459 7.55 -7.74 -20.12
N THR A 460 6.26 -8.10 -20.06
CA THR A 460 5.70 -8.92 -18.99
C THR A 460 5.44 -10.36 -19.44
N GLN A 461 5.87 -11.32 -18.61
CA GLN A 461 5.62 -12.74 -18.79
C GLN A 461 5.09 -13.39 -17.52
N LYS A 462 4.40 -14.52 -17.68
CA LYS A 462 3.99 -15.37 -16.56
C LYS A 462 5.21 -16.12 -16.03
N THR A 463 5.34 -16.15 -14.71
CA THR A 463 6.43 -16.85 -13.99
C THR A 463 5.85 -17.68 -12.86
N GLU A 464 6.63 -18.61 -12.32
CA GLU A 464 6.22 -19.39 -11.15
C GLU A 464 6.68 -18.72 -9.85
N ALA A 465 5.85 -18.86 -8.80
CA ALA A 465 6.24 -18.50 -7.45
C ALA A 465 6.89 -19.72 -6.76
N ARG A 466 7.96 -19.48 -6.01
CA ARG A 466 8.57 -20.51 -5.16
C ARG A 466 7.55 -20.94 -4.10
N ALA A 467 7.42 -22.25 -3.86
CA ALA A 467 6.58 -22.75 -2.79
C ALA A 467 7.11 -22.31 -1.42
N VAL A 468 6.23 -22.24 -0.41
CA VAL A 468 6.67 -22.06 0.98
C VAL A 468 7.54 -23.26 1.36
N PRO A 469 8.77 -23.07 1.85
CA PRO A 469 9.62 -24.17 2.29
C PRO A 469 8.91 -25.02 3.35
N ASP A 470 8.94 -26.35 3.19
CA ASP A 470 8.32 -27.33 4.09
C ASP A 470 9.36 -28.10 4.93
N GLU A 471 10.57 -27.54 5.04
CA GLU A 471 11.66 -28.21 5.77
C GLU A 471 11.41 -28.13 7.29
N PRO A 472 11.42 -29.28 8.00
CA PRO A 472 11.25 -29.29 9.45
C PRO A 472 12.40 -28.56 10.12
N VAL A 473 12.06 -27.55 10.93
CA VAL A 473 13.04 -26.77 11.70
C VAL A 473 13.56 -27.62 12.86
N TRP A 474 14.66 -28.35 12.60
CA TRP A 474 15.37 -29.11 13.63
C TRP A 474 16.48 -28.26 14.25
N PHE A 475 16.51 -28.18 15.58
CA PHE A 475 17.38 -27.25 16.31
C PHE A 475 18.85 -27.41 15.92
N GLU A 476 19.35 -28.65 15.85
CA GLU A 476 20.75 -28.95 15.56
C GLU A 476 21.17 -28.52 14.15
N ASN A 477 20.27 -28.60 13.17
CA ASN A 477 20.54 -28.17 11.80
C ASN A 477 20.62 -26.64 11.74
N VAL A 478 19.62 -25.96 12.30
CA VAL A 478 19.57 -24.49 12.36
C VAL A 478 20.76 -23.95 13.16
N TRP A 479 21.12 -24.61 14.26
CA TRP A 479 22.27 -24.26 15.08
C TRP A 479 23.59 -24.48 14.33
N ALA A 480 23.72 -25.55 13.54
CA ALA A 480 24.89 -25.78 12.71
C ALA A 480 25.05 -24.70 11.62
N GLU A 481 23.96 -24.30 10.95
CA GLU A 481 23.97 -23.20 9.99
C GLU A 481 24.30 -21.86 10.65
N PHE A 482 23.63 -21.55 11.76
CA PHE A 482 23.88 -20.34 12.53
C PHE A 482 25.35 -20.18 12.93
N ARG A 483 26.02 -21.27 13.30
CA ARG A 483 27.46 -21.25 13.62
C ARG A 483 28.34 -20.99 12.40
N LYS A 484 27.95 -21.44 11.21
CA LYS A 484 28.68 -21.18 9.96
C LYS A 484 28.56 -19.73 9.50
N GLU A 485 27.42 -19.08 9.78
CA GLU A 485 27.18 -17.69 9.37
C GLU A 485 27.80 -16.63 10.30
N ARG A 486 28.24 -17.02 11.51
CA ARG A 486 28.77 -16.10 12.55
C ARG A 486 30.27 -16.22 12.83
N LEU A 487 30.91 -17.28 12.33
CA LEU A 487 32.37 -17.44 12.29
C LEU A 487 32.87 -16.98 10.93
#